data_AF-A0A158CIP4-F1
#
_entry.id   AF-A0A158CIP4-F1
#
_cell.length_a   1.000
_cell.length_b   1.000
_cell.length_c   1.000
_cell.angle_alpha   90.00
_cell.angle_beta   90.00
_cell.angle_gamma   90.00
#
_symmetry.space_group_name_H-M   'P 1'
#
loop_
_entity.id
_entity.type
_entity.pdbx_description
1 polymer ?
#
loop_
_entity_poly.entity_id
_entity_poly.type
_entity_poly.pdbx_seq_one_letter_code
_entity_poly.pdbx_strand_id
1 'polypeptide(L)' 'MRELVAQRLSLPTQRVDQWIRFDVLPEVAARELKIENGQPGFIMEMRGYTLRNRPLYYQSVYSGPFAERLIILREHE' A
#
# COMPACT_ATOMS: atom_id res chain seq x y z
N MET A 1 5.92 1.05 -9.40
CA MET A 1 6.25 -0.12 -8.54
C MET A 1 5.57 -1.40 -9.00
N ARG A 2 4.27 -1.39 -9.37
CA ARG A 2 3.60 -2.51 -10.07
C ARG A 2 4.36 -2.96 -11.32
N GLU A 3 4.89 -2.02 -12.10
CA GLU A 3 5.74 -2.30 -13.26
C GLU A 3 7.04 -3.02 -12.90
N LEU A 4 7.70 -2.67 -11.78
CA LEU A 4 8.93 -3.32 -11.34
C LEU A 4 8.70 -4.78 -10.89
N VAL A 5 7.57 -5.04 -10.23
CA VAL A 5 7.15 -6.40 -9.84
C VAL A 5 6.78 -7.21 -11.10
N ALA A 6 6.01 -6.62 -12.02
CA ALA A 6 5.63 -7.27 -13.27
C ALA A 6 6.84 -7.58 -14.17
N GLN A 7 7.76 -6.63 -14.34
CA GLN A 7 8.93 -6.74 -15.20
C GLN A 7 10.02 -7.66 -14.62
N ARG A 8 10.26 -7.64 -13.29
CA ARG A 8 11.34 -8.45 -12.70
C ARG A 8 10.92 -9.85 -12.27
N LEU A 9 9.65 -10.07 -11.92
CA LEU A 9 9.22 -11.36 -11.38
C LEU A 9 8.50 -12.23 -12.40
N SER A 10 8.11 -11.73 -13.58
CA SER A 10 7.38 -12.49 -14.63
C SER A 10 6.17 -13.28 -14.11
N LEU A 11 5.65 -12.91 -12.94
CA LEU A 11 4.51 -13.55 -12.30
C LEU A 11 3.33 -12.62 -12.47
N PRO A 12 2.38 -12.93 -13.36
CA PRO A 12 1.19 -12.11 -13.54
C PRO A 12 0.47 -12.04 -12.20
N THR A 13 0.47 -10.85 -11.60
CA THR A 13 -0.31 -10.58 -10.40
C THR A 13 -1.77 -10.55 -10.84
N GLN A 14 -2.52 -11.58 -10.47
CA GLN A 14 -3.89 -11.76 -10.96
C GLN A 14 -4.93 -11.18 -10.01
N ARG A 15 -4.63 -11.14 -8.72
CA ARG A 15 -5.48 -10.55 -7.70
C ARG A 15 -4.64 -9.69 -6.78
N VAL A 16 -5.15 -8.50 -6.48
CA VAL A 16 -4.58 -7.61 -5.48
C VAL A 16 -5.67 -7.29 -4.48
N ASP A 17 -5.42 -7.61 -3.21
CA ASP A 17 -6.24 -7.09 -2.13
C ASP A 17 -5.66 -5.78 -1.64
N GLN A 18 -6.53 -4.78 -1.53
CA GLN A 18 -6.18 -3.45 -1.06
C GLN A 18 -6.98 -3.15 0.21
N TRP A 19 -6.27 -2.87 1.29
CA TRP A 19 -6.86 -2.38 2.55
C TRP A 19 -6.40 -0.96 2.81
N ILE A 20 -7.35 -0.11 3.18
CA ILE A 20 -7.12 1.29 3.48
C ILE A 20 -7.70 1.58 4.85
N ARG A 21 -6.89 2.19 5.71
CA ARG A 21 -7.28 2.57 7.07
C ARG A 21 -6.55 3.81 7.52
N PHE A 22 -7.11 4.45 8.55
CA PHE A 22 -6.44 5.47 9.33
C PHE A 22 -6.16 4.90 10.71
N ASP A 23 -4.88 4.87 11.08
CA ASP A 23 -4.43 4.27 12.34
C ASP A 23 -3.07 4.82 12.74
N VAL A 24 -2.60 4.48 13.94
CA VAL A 24 -1.25 4.82 14.40
C VAL A 24 -0.22 4.18 13.48
N LEU A 25 0.68 5.01 12.93
CA LEU A 25 1.73 4.54 12.05
C LEU A 25 2.81 3.79 12.83
N PRO A 26 3.48 2.78 12.22
CA PRO A 26 4.69 2.22 12.80
C PRO A 26 5.72 3.31 13.07
N GLU A 27 6.44 3.22 14.20
CA GLU A 27 7.36 4.27 14.67
C GLU A 27 8.38 4.69 13.60
N VAL A 28 8.91 3.72 12.85
CA VAL A 28 9.83 4.00 11.74
C VAL A 28 9.18 4.87 10.67
N ALA A 29 7.95 4.58 10.28
CA ALA A 29 7.23 5.37 9.28
C ALA A 29 6.89 6.77 9.82
N ALA A 30 6.45 6.88 11.07
CA ALA A 30 6.17 8.15 11.72
C ALA A 30 7.41 9.07 11.73
N ARG A 31 8.58 8.50 12.07
CA ARG A 31 9.86 9.21 12.05
C ARG A 31 10.25 9.68 10.66
N GLU A 32 10.19 8.82 9.64
CA GLU A 32 10.52 9.19 8.26
C GLU A 32 9.56 10.26 7.71
N LEU A 33 8.29 10.21 8.10
CA LEU A 33 7.27 11.20 7.73
C LEU A 33 7.31 12.46 8.59
N LYS A 34 8.17 12.53 9.61
CA LYS A 34 8.30 13.65 10.55
C LYS A 34 6.97 14.03 11.21
N ILE A 35 6.14 13.03 11.51
CA ILE A 35 4.90 13.22 12.27
C ILE A 35 5.09 12.78 13.71
N GLU A 36 4.20 13.23 14.59
CA GLU A 36 4.26 12.88 16.00
C GLU A 36 4.00 11.38 16.21
N ASN A 37 4.75 10.76 17.12
CA ASN A 37 4.53 9.36 17.44
C ASN A 37 3.16 9.16 18.11
N GLY A 38 2.41 8.14 17.70
CA GLY A 38 1.03 7.95 18.16
C GLY A 38 -0.02 8.76 17.38
N GLN A 39 0.38 9.67 16.49
CA GLN A 39 -0.56 10.37 15.62
C GLN A 39 -1.13 9.40 14.57
N PRO A 40 -2.47 9.37 14.36
CA PRO A 40 -3.05 8.59 13.26
C PRO A 40 -2.58 9.11 11.91
N GLY A 41 -2.21 8.18 11.04
CA GLY A 41 -1.86 8.45 9.65
C GLY A 41 -2.63 7.55 8.70
N PHE A 42 -2.43 7.78 7.41
CA PHE A 42 -3.00 6.95 6.37
C PHE A 42 -2.14 5.70 6.16
N ILE A 43 -2.80 4.55 6.06
CA ILE A 43 -2.18 3.26 5.79
C ILE A 43 -2.90 2.61 4.62
N MET A 44 -2.16 2.30 3.56
CA MET A 44 -2.63 1.49 2.45
C MET A 44 -1.78 0.23 2.32
N GLU A 45 -2.41 -0.91 2.57
CA GLU A 45 -1.80 -2.22 2.45
C GLU A 45 -2.25 -2.88 1.13
N MET A 46 -1.31 -3.43 0.38
CA MET A 46 -1.55 -4.14 -0.86
C MET A 46 -0.94 -5.54 -0.79
N ARG A 47 -1.74 -6.55 -1.09
CA ARG A 47 -1.30 -7.95 -1.16
C ARG A 47 -1.56 -8.49 -2.55
N GLY A 48 -0.49 -8.82 -3.26
CA GLY A 48 -0.58 -9.46 -4.58
C GLY A 48 -0.62 -10.98 -4.45
N TYR A 49 -1.41 -11.63 -5.28
CA TYR A 49 -1.55 -13.09 -5.32
C TYR A 49 -1.37 -13.64 -6.74
N THR A 50 -0.83 -14.86 -6.83
CA THR A 50 -0.81 -15.67 -8.06
C THR A 50 -2.20 -16.22 -8.42
N LEU A 51 -2.31 -16.80 -9.61
CA LEU A 51 -3.47 -17.61 -10.05
C LEU A 51 -3.92 -18.68 -9.05
N ARG A 52 -2.97 -19.29 -8.34
CA ARG A 52 -3.25 -20.36 -7.37
C ARG A 52 -3.41 -19.80 -5.96
N ASN A 53 -3.77 -18.53 -5.85
CA ASN A 53 -3.97 -17.79 -4.61
C ASN A 53 -2.77 -17.80 -3.65
N ARG A 54 -1.55 -17.98 -4.18
CA ARG A 54 -0.31 -17.87 -3.39
C ARG A 54 0.12 -16.41 -3.27
N PRO A 55 0.53 -15.93 -2.08
CA PRO A 55 1.01 -14.57 -1.90
C PRO A 55 2.29 -14.33 -2.73
N LEU A 56 2.34 -13.20 -3.42
CA LEU A 56 3.48 -12.76 -4.24
C LEU A 56 4.26 -11.65 -3.57
N TYR A 57 3.53 -10.64 -3.10
CA TYR A 57 4.12 -9.50 -2.45
C TYR A 57 3.16 -8.92 -1.42
N TYR A 58 3.75 -8.22 -0.47
CA TYR A 58 3.07 -7.33 0.44
C TYR A 58 3.75 -5.97 0.37
N GLN A 59 2.97 -4.93 0.16
CA GLN A 59 3.44 -3.55 0.17
C GLN A 59 2.56 -2.73 1.10
N SER A 60 3.17 -1.89 1.92
CA SER A 60 2.48 -0.88 2.71
C SER A 60 2.93 0.50 2.27
N VAL A 61 1.98 1.42 2.14
CA VAL A 61 2.20 2.84 1.88
C VAL A 61 1.67 3.61 3.07
N TYR A 62 2.53 4.44 3.65
CA TYR A 62 2.21 5.31 4.77
C TYR A 62 2.20 6.76 4.31
N SER A 63 1.25 7.53 4.82
CA SER A 63 1.25 8.98 4.66
C SER A 63 0.87 9.64 5.98
N GLY A 64 1.44 10.81 6.22
CA GLY A 64 0.93 11.72 7.24
C GLY A 64 -0.47 12.22 6.87
N PRO A 65 -1.11 13.01 7.76
CA PRO A 65 -2.36 13.69 7.47
C PRO A 65 -2.25 14.53 6.20
N PHE A 66 -3.32 14.53 5.40
CA PHE A 66 -3.41 15.34 4.19
C PHE A 66 -4.64 16.25 4.28
N ALA A 67 -4.52 17.48 3.78
CA ALA A 67 -5.61 18.45 3.78
C ALA A 67 -6.60 18.23 2.63
N GLU A 68 -6.12 17.66 1.53
CA GLU A 68 -6.88 17.43 0.30
C GLU A 68 -7.58 16.07 0.31
N ARG A 69 -8.67 15.90 -0.43
CA ARG A 69 -9.36 14.60 -0.50
C ARG A 69 -8.49 13.57 -1.23
N LEU A 70 -8.32 12.40 -0.62
CA LEU A 70 -7.73 11.25 -1.31
C LEU A 70 -8.72 10.71 -2.35
N ILE A 71 -8.28 10.68 -3.61
CA ILE A 71 -9.03 10.10 -4.72
C ILE A 71 -8.33 8.82 -5.16
N ILE A 72 -9.04 7.71 -5.13
CA ILE A 72 -8.53 6.41 -5.57
C ILE A 72 -9.15 6.11 -6.93
N LEU A 73 -8.34 6.20 -7.97
CA LEU A 73 -8.74 5.83 -9.32
C LEU A 73 -8.48 4.32 -9.49
N ARG A 74 -9.51 3.58 -9.89
CA ARG A 74 -9.37 2.19 -10.34
C ARG A 74 -9.50 2.18 -11.85
N GLU A 75 -8.41 1.86 -12.55
CA GLU A 75 -8.48 1.60 -13.98
C GLU A 75 -9.18 0.24 -14.17
N HIS A 76 -10.35 0.27 -14.81
CA HIS A 76 -11.00 -0.92 -15.33
C HIS A 76 -10.48 -1.13 -16.75
N GLU A 77 -9.59 -2.10 -16.93
CA GLU A 77 -9.32 -2.73 -18.23
C GLU A 77 -10.00 -4.09 -18.30
#